data_AF-A0AAD7BQJ6-F1
#
_entry.id   AF-A0AAD7BQJ6-F1
#
_cell.length_a   1.000
_cell.length_b   1.000
_cell.length_c   1.000
_cell.angle_alpha   90.00
_cell.angle_beta   90.00
_cell.angle_gamma   90.00
#
_symmetry.space_group_name_H-M   'P 1'
#
loop_
_entity.id
_entity.type
_entity.pdbx_description
1 polymer ?
#
loop_
_entity_poly.entity_id
_entity_poly.type
_entity_poly.pdbx_seq_one_letter_code
_entity_poly.pdbx_strand_id
1 'polypeptide(L)'
;MATRDYYRDFGAERDRALTASIALVKGHETTWSTREAAFEYMRHKFPWKSWDPRVLYIHVNHGLYESSTGEICSNNHPELCSYREIPPHLDAADQYRRIVGLLPIHFILGGRNSFASPEAQQSILDTKHNIQPSSVQRVTKARHQVLQENPDGLADAICSVLENLDSRVGLNQRPRL
;
A
#
# COMPACT_ATOMS: atom_id res chain seq x y z
N MET A 1 5.79 6.01 -2.05
CA MET A 1 6.31 6.94 -3.07
C MET A 1 6.17 8.36 -2.54
N ALA A 2 7.10 9.26 -2.88
CA ALA A 2 6.99 10.70 -2.66
C ALA A 2 7.99 11.38 -3.61
N THR A 3 7.82 12.66 -3.91
CA THR A 3 8.76 13.37 -4.79
C THR A 3 10.05 13.75 -4.07
N ARG A 4 11.10 14.07 -4.85
CA ARG A 4 12.37 14.59 -4.32
C ARG A 4 12.18 15.92 -3.58
N ASP A 5 11.27 16.77 -4.04
CA ASP A 5 10.94 18.03 -3.37
C ASP A 5 10.35 17.80 -1.99
N TYR A 6 9.39 16.88 -1.88
CA TYR A 6 8.88 16.46 -0.58
C TYR A 6 10.00 15.94 0.32
N TYR A 7 10.89 15.09 -0.20
CA TYR A 7 11.95 14.50 0.62
C TYR A 7 13.01 15.53 1.05
N ARG A 8 13.27 16.57 0.24
CA ARG A 8 14.12 17.70 0.64
C ARG A 8 13.50 18.45 1.82
N ASP A 9 12.20 18.69 1.78
CA ASP A 9 11.52 19.56 2.74
C ASP A 9 11.11 18.79 4.03
N PHE A 10 10.82 17.48 3.92
CA PHE A 10 10.29 16.63 5.01
C PHE A 10 11.12 15.36 5.28
N GLY A 11 12.32 15.23 4.70
CA GLY A 11 13.14 14.01 4.75
C GLY A 11 13.48 13.57 6.16
N ALA A 12 13.83 14.50 7.05
CA ALA A 12 14.16 14.17 8.45
C ALA A 12 12.98 13.58 9.23
N GLU A 13 11.75 14.04 8.98
CA GLU A 13 10.55 13.44 9.57
C GLU A 13 10.28 12.06 8.97
N ARG A 14 10.44 11.94 7.65
CA ARG A 14 10.27 10.66 6.95
C ARG A 14 11.24 9.60 7.47
N ASP A 15 12.50 9.95 7.67
CA ASP A 15 13.54 9.03 8.16
C ASP A 15 13.25 8.57 9.60
N ARG A 16 12.72 9.46 10.45
CA ARG A 16 12.25 9.09 11.80
C ARG A 16 11.10 8.10 11.74
N ALA A 17 10.12 8.32 10.87
CA ALA A 17 8.99 7.41 10.71
C ALA A 17 9.44 6.02 10.21
N LEU A 18 10.38 5.97 9.27
CA LEU A 18 10.96 4.72 8.77
C LEU A 18 11.77 3.99 9.85
N THR A 19 12.57 4.72 10.62
CA THR A 19 13.31 4.16 11.76
C THR A 19 12.36 3.54 12.79
N ALA A 20 11.26 4.22 13.09
CA ALA A 20 10.22 3.69 13.97
C ALA A 20 9.55 2.43 13.39
N SER A 21 9.34 2.37 12.07
CA SER A 21 8.81 1.18 11.37
C SER A 21 9.74 -0.01 11.51
N ILE A 22 11.04 0.20 11.28
CA ILE A 22 12.07 -0.84 11.41
C ILE A 22 12.12 -1.36 12.85
N ALA A 23 12.07 -0.47 13.84
CA ALA A 23 12.04 -0.85 15.25
C ALA A 23 10.80 -1.68 15.60
N LEU A 24 9.63 -1.28 15.10
CA LEU A 24 8.38 -2.01 15.28
C LEU A 24 8.47 -3.43 14.69
N VAL A 25 8.88 -3.57 13.43
CA VAL A 25 8.96 -4.88 12.74
C VAL A 25 9.97 -5.81 13.44
N LYS A 26 11.08 -5.26 13.94
CA LYS A 26 12.06 -6.03 14.75
C LYS A 26 11.51 -6.48 16.10
N GLY A 27 10.55 -5.76 16.66
CA GLY A 27 9.92 -6.10 17.94
C GLY A 27 8.81 -7.13 17.83
N HIS A 28 8.43 -7.55 16.62
CA HIS A 28 7.43 -8.58 16.43
C HIS A 28 8.00 -9.97 16.69
N GLU A 29 7.16 -10.82 17.28
CA GLU A 29 7.40 -12.26 17.32
C GLU A 29 7.39 -12.79 15.89
N THR A 30 8.29 -13.72 15.60
CA THR A 30 8.49 -14.26 14.25
C THR A 30 8.30 -15.77 14.17
N THR A 31 7.98 -16.41 15.29
CA THR A 31 7.91 -17.87 15.45
C THR A 31 6.79 -18.21 16.41
N TRP A 32 5.93 -19.16 16.05
CA TRP A 32 4.79 -19.61 16.84
C TRP A 32 4.66 -21.13 16.78
N SER A 33 4.04 -21.72 17.80
CA SER A 33 3.87 -23.18 17.87
C SER A 33 2.86 -23.73 16.85
N THR A 34 1.81 -22.96 16.53
CA THR A 34 0.80 -23.33 15.52
C THR A 34 0.31 -22.10 14.76
N ARG A 35 -0.47 -22.33 13.69
CA ARG A 35 -1.10 -21.23 12.93
C ARG A 35 -2.14 -20.50 13.78
N GLU A 36 -2.85 -21.20 14.66
CA GLU A 36 -3.82 -20.61 15.59
C GLU A 36 -3.13 -19.68 16.58
N ALA A 37 -1.95 -20.08 17.10
CA ALA A 37 -1.14 -19.23 17.98
C ALA A 37 -0.66 -17.96 17.24
N ALA A 38 -0.21 -18.10 15.99
CA ALA A 38 0.17 -16.95 15.17
C ALA A 38 -1.01 -16.01 14.91
N PHE A 39 -2.18 -16.56 14.58
CA PHE A 39 -3.41 -15.78 14.37
C PHE A 39 -3.82 -15.01 15.62
N GLU A 40 -3.79 -15.67 16.79
CA GLU A 40 -4.15 -15.07 18.07
C GLU A 40 -3.20 -13.92 18.46
N TYR A 41 -1.90 -14.10 18.20
CA TYR A 41 -0.91 -13.05 18.36
C TYR A 41 -1.21 -11.86 17.43
N MET A 42 -1.31 -12.12 16.12
CA MET A 42 -1.42 -11.08 15.12
C MET A 42 -2.72 -10.27 15.24
N ARG A 43 -3.86 -10.91 15.54
CA ARG A 43 -5.14 -10.18 15.66
C ARG A 43 -5.15 -9.11 16.77
N HIS A 44 -4.20 -9.17 17.72
CA HIS A 44 -4.04 -8.20 18.79
C HIS A 44 -2.88 -7.22 18.59
N LYS A 45 -2.02 -7.45 17.59
CA LYS A 45 -0.78 -6.70 17.39
C LYS A 45 -0.88 -5.78 16.18
N PHE A 46 -0.34 -4.58 16.30
CA PHE A 46 -0.22 -3.67 15.15
C PHE A 46 0.90 -4.17 14.23
N PRO A 47 0.74 -4.14 12.89
CA PRO A 47 -0.39 -3.58 12.15
C PRO A 47 -1.60 -4.52 11.99
N TRP A 48 -1.42 -5.82 12.15
CA TRP A 48 -2.42 -6.85 11.82
C TRP A 48 -3.77 -6.72 12.53
N LYS A 49 -3.82 -6.15 13.74
CA LYS A 49 -5.08 -5.90 14.47
C LYS A 49 -6.07 -5.01 13.74
N SER A 50 -5.63 -4.25 12.74
CA SER A 50 -6.52 -3.43 11.90
C SER A 50 -6.87 -4.06 10.57
N TRP A 51 -6.35 -5.25 10.27
CA TRP A 51 -6.69 -5.96 9.05
C TRP A 51 -8.10 -6.54 9.15
N ASP A 52 -8.74 -6.68 7.99
CA ASP A 52 -9.94 -7.49 7.83
C ASP A 52 -9.62 -8.93 8.26
N PRO A 53 -10.47 -9.56 9.11
CA PRO A 53 -10.23 -10.91 9.60
C PRO A 53 -9.99 -11.95 8.49
N ARG A 54 -10.61 -11.80 7.32
CA ARG A 54 -10.41 -12.69 6.17
C ARG A 54 -8.99 -12.58 5.63
N VAL A 55 -8.47 -11.35 5.52
CA VAL A 55 -7.11 -11.11 5.03
C VAL A 55 -6.08 -11.62 6.03
N LEU A 56 -6.30 -11.39 7.32
CA LEU A 56 -5.42 -11.94 8.36
C LEU A 56 -5.41 -13.46 8.35
N TYR A 57 -6.56 -14.10 8.21
CA TYR A 57 -6.65 -15.56 8.11
C TYR A 57 -5.87 -16.09 6.89
N ILE A 58 -6.03 -15.47 5.72
CA ILE A 58 -5.27 -15.83 4.52
C ILE A 58 -3.77 -15.66 4.75
N HIS A 59 -3.34 -14.55 5.35
CA HIS A 59 -1.93 -14.30 5.65
C HIS A 59 -1.34 -15.34 6.60
N VAL A 60 -2.05 -15.71 7.68
CA VAL A 60 -1.57 -16.73 8.61
C VAL A 60 -1.47 -18.09 7.96
N ASN A 61 -2.39 -18.44 7.04
CA ASN A 61 -2.40 -19.75 6.39
C ASN A 61 -1.44 -19.87 5.19
N HIS A 62 -1.14 -18.76 4.52
CA HIS A 62 -0.40 -18.78 3.25
C HIS A 62 0.84 -17.86 3.21
N GLY A 63 0.91 -16.86 4.09
CA GLY A 63 2.05 -15.94 4.20
C GLY A 63 3.13 -16.38 5.18
N LEU A 64 2.81 -17.34 6.07
CA LEU A 64 3.75 -17.93 7.02
C LEU A 64 4.19 -19.32 6.56
N TYR A 65 5.43 -19.67 6.85
CA TYR A 65 6.01 -20.96 6.49
C TYR A 65 6.21 -21.85 7.71
N GLU A 66 6.24 -23.16 7.51
CA GLU A 66 6.56 -24.13 8.55
C GLU A 66 8.06 -24.45 8.51
N SER A 67 8.73 -24.40 9.66
CA SER A 67 10.15 -24.76 9.78
C SER A 67 10.34 -26.28 9.73
N SER A 68 11.59 -26.74 9.67
CA SER A 68 11.92 -28.16 9.81
C SER A 68 11.59 -28.74 11.20
N THR A 69 11.37 -27.89 12.21
CA THR A 69 10.98 -28.25 13.57
C THR A 69 9.45 -28.27 13.76
N GLY A 70 8.67 -27.94 12.73
CA GLY A 70 7.20 -27.86 12.79
C GLY A 70 6.65 -26.55 13.35
N GLU A 71 7.52 -25.56 13.60
CA GLU A 71 7.11 -24.23 14.06
C GLU A 71 6.63 -23.38 12.89
N ILE A 72 5.65 -22.50 13.14
CA ILE A 72 5.19 -21.53 12.15
C ILE A 72 6.03 -20.28 12.26
N CYS A 73 6.62 -19.85 11.15
CA CYS A 73 7.60 -18.78 11.10
C CYS A 73 7.22 -17.68 10.10
N SER A 74 7.62 -16.45 10.41
CA SER A 74 7.60 -15.29 9.52
C SER A 74 9.03 -14.88 9.16
N ASN A 75 9.28 -14.60 7.88
CA ASN A 75 10.54 -14.01 7.45
C ASN A 75 10.38 -12.50 7.32
N ASN A 76 10.80 -11.76 8.35
CA ASN A 76 10.71 -10.30 8.37
C ASN A 76 11.88 -9.62 7.62
N HIS A 77 12.88 -10.37 7.15
CA HIS A 77 14.07 -9.78 6.52
C HIS A 77 13.74 -8.99 5.24
N PRO A 78 12.96 -9.51 4.28
CA PRO A 78 12.58 -8.73 3.09
C PRO A 78 11.81 -7.45 3.44
N GLU A 79 10.90 -7.53 4.42
CA GLU A 79 10.16 -6.36 4.90
C GLU A 79 11.13 -5.30 5.48
N LEU A 80 12.08 -5.71 6.32
CA LEU A 80 13.07 -4.80 6.91
C LEU A 80 13.96 -4.13 5.86
N CYS A 81 14.34 -4.84 4.79
CA CYS A 81 15.10 -4.29 3.68
C CYS A 81 14.30 -3.21 2.94
N SER A 82 12.99 -3.42 2.75
CA SER A 82 12.13 -2.47 2.04
C SER A 82 12.07 -1.07 2.67
N TYR A 83 12.21 -0.96 4.00
CA TYR A 83 12.21 0.34 4.68
C TYR A 83 13.53 1.12 4.53
N ARG A 84 14.62 0.48 4.11
CA ARG A 84 15.94 1.10 3.97
C ARG A 84 16.16 1.72 2.59
N GLU A 85 15.43 1.27 1.58
CA GLU A 85 15.65 1.65 0.20
C GLU A 85 14.80 2.87 -0.20
N ILE A 86 15.32 4.07 0.02
CA ILE A 86 14.64 5.32 -0.35
C ILE A 86 14.77 5.70 -1.84
N PRO A 87 15.96 5.61 -2.47
CA PRO A 87 16.12 6.07 -3.85
C PRO A 87 15.09 5.49 -4.85
N PRO A 88 14.76 4.18 -4.81
CA PRO A 88 13.77 3.62 -5.73
C PRO A 88 12.39 4.27 -5.61
N HIS A 89 11.99 4.72 -4.41
CA HIS A 89 10.71 5.40 -4.19
C HIS A 89 10.68 6.82 -4.77
N LEU A 90 11.82 7.50 -4.83
CA LEU A 90 11.96 8.82 -5.45
C LEU A 90 11.98 8.68 -6.98
N ASP A 91 12.73 7.70 -7.48
CA ASP A 91 12.83 7.40 -8.91
C ASP A 91 11.48 6.98 -9.48
N ALA A 92 10.69 6.19 -8.74
CA ALA A 92 9.32 5.83 -9.12
C ALA A 92 8.42 7.09 -9.28
N ALA A 93 8.58 8.09 -8.41
CA ALA A 93 7.84 9.34 -8.54
C ALA A 93 8.25 10.07 -9.83
N ASP A 94 9.55 10.14 -10.13
CA ASP A 94 10.06 10.77 -11.35
C ASP A 94 9.61 10.02 -12.62
N GLN A 95 9.55 8.68 -12.59
CA GLN A 95 8.99 7.90 -13.70
C GLN A 95 7.49 8.15 -13.87
N TYR A 96 6.72 8.16 -12.79
CA TYR A 96 5.30 8.49 -12.82
C TYR A 96 5.03 9.81 -13.54
N ARG A 97 5.82 10.86 -13.26
CA ARG A 97 5.71 12.17 -13.94
C ARG A 97 5.84 12.07 -15.47
N ARG A 98 6.64 11.11 -15.97
CA ARG A 98 6.86 10.91 -17.41
C ARG A 98 5.72 10.16 -18.09
N ILE A 99 5.05 9.26 -17.37
CA ILE A 99 4.07 8.35 -17.96
C ILE A 99 2.61 8.75 -17.72
N VAL A 100 2.32 9.62 -16.75
CA VAL A 100 0.94 9.98 -16.39
C VAL A 100 0.14 10.62 -17.53
N GLY A 101 0.81 11.31 -18.46
CA GLY A 101 0.17 11.88 -19.66
C GLY A 101 0.01 10.89 -20.81
N LEU A 102 0.61 9.70 -20.70
CA LEU A 102 0.63 8.67 -21.75
C LEU A 102 -0.29 7.50 -21.42
N LEU A 103 -0.48 7.20 -20.13
CA LEU A 103 -1.27 6.08 -19.65
C LEU A 103 -2.30 6.56 -18.62
N PRO A 104 -3.51 5.98 -18.61
CA PRO A 104 -4.49 6.29 -17.58
C PRO A 104 -4.04 5.72 -16.23
N ILE A 105 -3.46 6.56 -15.38
CA ILE A 105 -3.02 6.18 -14.03
C ILE A 105 -4.08 6.58 -13.02
N HIS A 106 -4.53 5.64 -12.21
CA HIS A 106 -5.56 5.82 -11.20
C HIS A 106 -4.96 5.59 -9.80
N PHE A 107 -5.27 6.46 -8.85
CA PHE A 107 -4.89 6.29 -7.45
C PHE A 107 -6.10 5.87 -6.62
N ILE A 108 -5.95 4.82 -5.83
CA ILE A 108 -6.90 4.42 -4.79
C ILE A 108 -6.16 4.47 -3.45
N LEU A 109 -6.63 5.34 -2.56
CA LEU A 109 -5.95 5.66 -1.30
C LEU A 109 -6.85 5.34 -0.10
N GLY A 110 -6.26 5.16 1.07
CA GLY A 110 -7.03 5.18 2.32
C GLY A 110 -7.63 6.56 2.58
N GLY A 111 -8.88 6.57 3.04
CA GLY A 111 -9.58 7.80 3.44
C GLY A 111 -9.14 8.33 4.79
N ARG A 112 -8.48 7.52 5.61
CA ARG A 112 -7.95 7.92 6.92
C ARG A 112 -6.45 8.20 6.82
N ASN A 113 -6.01 9.32 7.40
CA ASN A 113 -4.58 9.67 7.47
C ASN A 113 -3.79 8.53 8.11
N SER A 114 -2.60 8.29 7.55
CA SER A 114 -1.83 7.08 7.82
C SER A 114 -0.33 7.32 7.74
N PHE A 115 0.44 6.25 7.57
CA PHE A 115 1.90 6.20 7.50
C PHE A 115 2.54 7.06 6.40
N ALA A 116 1.79 7.35 5.34
CA ALA A 116 2.15 8.37 4.35
C ALA A 116 1.44 9.68 4.74
N SER A 117 2.23 10.72 5.02
CA SER A 117 1.72 12.04 5.36
C SER A 117 0.85 12.60 4.21
N PRO A 118 -0.15 13.45 4.52
CA PRO A 118 -0.91 14.15 3.49
C PRO A 118 -0.01 14.87 2.47
N GLU A 119 1.11 15.45 2.93
CA GLU A 119 2.11 16.11 2.12
C GLU A 119 2.80 15.14 1.15
N ALA A 120 3.12 13.91 1.60
CA ALA A 120 3.68 12.88 0.73
C ALA A 120 2.68 12.46 -0.36
N GLN A 121 1.40 12.27 -0.01
CA GLN A 121 0.35 11.97 -0.99
C GLN A 121 0.21 13.11 -1.99
N GLN A 122 0.10 14.34 -1.48
CA GLN A 122 -0.08 15.53 -2.30
C GLN A 122 1.11 15.76 -3.24
N SER A 123 2.34 15.40 -2.83
CA SER A 123 3.53 15.54 -3.68
C SER A 123 3.43 14.75 -4.99
N ILE A 124 2.72 13.62 -4.98
CA ILE A 124 2.52 12.76 -6.15
C ILE A 124 1.26 13.16 -6.91
N LEU A 125 0.22 13.54 -6.18
CA LEU A 125 -1.03 14.02 -6.76
C LEU A 125 -0.90 15.47 -7.28
N ASP A 126 0.30 16.05 -7.23
CA ASP A 126 0.52 17.49 -7.39
C ASP A 126 0.14 17.97 -8.79
N THR A 127 -1.08 18.49 -8.82
CA THR A 127 -1.73 19.12 -9.95
C THR A 127 -1.00 20.37 -10.46
N LYS A 128 -0.12 20.98 -9.65
CA LYS A 128 0.57 22.24 -9.97
C LYS A 128 1.53 22.12 -11.16
N HIS A 129 2.01 20.92 -11.45
CA HIS A 129 2.89 20.65 -12.59
C HIS A 129 2.16 20.02 -13.79
N ASN A 130 0.82 20.15 -13.87
CA ASN A 130 -0.03 19.48 -14.87
C ASN A 130 0.09 17.94 -14.87
N ILE A 131 0.47 17.36 -13.72
CA ILE A 131 0.57 15.92 -13.51
C ILE A 131 -0.75 15.46 -12.94
N GLN A 132 -1.68 15.06 -13.81
CA GLN A 132 -3.04 14.70 -13.43
C GLN A 132 -3.27 13.21 -13.60
N PRO A 133 -3.45 12.43 -12.51
CA PRO A 133 -3.94 11.09 -12.66
C PRO A 133 -5.35 11.10 -13.27
N SER A 134 -5.72 10.01 -13.93
CA SER A 134 -7.04 9.86 -14.55
C SER A 134 -8.18 9.85 -13.52
N SER A 135 -7.91 9.32 -12.31
CA SER A 135 -8.78 9.50 -11.15
C SER A 135 -8.03 9.34 -9.84
N VAL A 136 -8.60 9.90 -8.77
CA VAL A 136 -8.20 9.65 -7.38
C VAL A 136 -9.44 9.23 -6.59
N GLN A 137 -9.41 8.07 -5.96
CA GLN A 137 -10.47 7.58 -5.09
C GLN A 137 -9.94 7.37 -3.66
N ARG A 138 -10.81 7.51 -2.66
CA ARG A 138 -10.48 7.31 -1.24
C ARG A 138 -11.42 6.32 -0.58
N VAL A 139 -10.87 5.25 0.00
CA VAL A 139 -11.59 4.21 0.72
C VAL A 139 -11.75 4.62 2.19
N THR A 140 -12.95 5.05 2.58
CA THR A 140 -13.23 5.73 3.87
C THR A 140 -12.87 4.92 5.12
N LYS A 141 -13.00 3.59 5.08
CA LYS A 141 -12.70 2.70 6.22
C LYS A 141 -11.29 2.10 6.19
N ALA A 142 -10.37 2.69 5.42
CA ALA A 142 -8.99 2.25 5.31
C ALA A 142 -7.98 3.39 5.52
N ARG A 143 -6.79 3.01 6.00
CA ARG A 143 -5.56 3.81 6.14
C ARG A 143 -4.56 3.38 5.07
N HIS A 144 -3.31 3.10 5.46
CA HIS A 144 -2.22 2.85 4.52
C HIS A 144 -2.36 1.50 3.79
N GLN A 145 -2.78 0.47 4.52
CA GLN A 145 -2.86 -0.90 4.06
C GLN A 145 -4.28 -1.19 3.52
N VAL A 146 -4.70 -0.47 2.47
CA VAL A 146 -6.09 -0.46 1.99
C VAL A 146 -6.62 -1.86 1.70
N LEU A 147 -5.82 -2.68 1.01
CA LEU A 147 -6.16 -4.07 0.71
C LEU A 147 -6.38 -4.89 1.98
N GLN A 148 -5.54 -4.70 2.98
CA GLN A 148 -5.60 -5.45 4.22
C GLN A 148 -6.71 -4.97 5.14
N GLU A 149 -6.99 -3.67 5.21
CA GLU A 149 -7.95 -3.10 6.16
C GLU A 149 -9.40 -3.07 5.63
N ASN A 150 -9.62 -2.88 4.32
CA ASN A 150 -10.96 -2.86 3.73
C ASN A 150 -10.93 -3.42 2.29
N PRO A 151 -10.82 -4.75 2.12
CA PRO A 151 -10.73 -5.38 0.81
C PRO A 151 -11.98 -5.14 -0.04
N ASP A 152 -13.18 -5.11 0.55
CA ASP A 152 -14.42 -4.89 -0.19
C ASP A 152 -14.49 -3.45 -0.74
N GLY A 153 -14.16 -2.45 0.10
CA GLY A 153 -14.11 -1.06 -0.37
C GLY A 153 -13.00 -0.80 -1.40
N LEU A 154 -11.90 -1.56 -1.36
CA LEU A 154 -10.90 -1.53 -2.43
C LEU A 154 -11.47 -2.15 -3.73
N ALA A 155 -12.17 -3.27 -3.63
CA ALA A 155 -12.78 -3.93 -4.78
C ALA A 155 -13.80 -3.02 -5.45
N ASP A 156 -14.69 -2.38 -4.69
CA ASP A 156 -15.66 -1.41 -5.20
C ASP A 156 -14.96 -0.26 -5.96
N ALA A 157 -13.87 0.27 -5.40
CA ALA A 157 -13.10 1.35 -6.03
C ALA A 157 -12.45 0.89 -7.34
N ILE A 158 -11.92 -0.34 -7.39
CA ILE A 158 -11.34 -0.94 -8.60
C ILE A 158 -12.44 -1.15 -9.65
N CYS A 159 -13.58 -1.75 -9.28
CA CYS A 159 -14.72 -1.93 -10.18
C CYS A 159 -15.18 -0.60 -10.77
N SER A 160 -15.31 0.42 -9.94
CA SER A 160 -15.63 1.79 -10.39
C SER A 160 -14.60 2.35 -11.37
N VAL A 161 -13.29 2.13 -11.16
CA VAL A 161 -12.28 2.50 -12.17
C VAL A 161 -12.54 1.78 -13.48
N LEU A 162 -12.69 0.46 -13.44
CA LEU A 162 -12.83 -0.40 -14.62
C LEU A 162 -14.08 -0.08 -15.43
N GLU A 163 -15.23 0.11 -14.77
CA GLU A 163 -16.50 0.48 -15.40
C GLU A 163 -16.42 1.85 -16.10
N ASN A 164 -15.58 2.75 -15.59
CA ASN A 164 -15.38 4.10 -16.15
C ASN A 164 -14.23 4.19 -17.15
N LEU A 165 -13.55 3.08 -17.49
CA LEU A 165 -12.55 3.08 -18.56
C LEU A 165 -13.23 3.30 -19.93
N ASP A 166 -14.37 2.66 -20.15
CA ASP A 166 -15.09 2.69 -21.43
C ASP A 166 -15.75 4.04 -21.74
N SER A 167 -16.00 4.88 -20.73
CA SER A 167 -16.59 6.20 -20.93
C SER A 167 -15.58 7.27 -21.35
N ARG A 168 -14.27 6.98 -21.27
CA ARG A 168 -13.18 7.94 -21.57
C ARG A 168 -12.34 7.57 -22.79
N VAL A 169 -12.26 6.28 -23.11
CA VAL A 169 -11.79 5.85 -24.42
C VAL A 169 -13.00 6.00 -25.35
N GLY A 170 -12.91 6.80 -26.41
CA GLY A 170 -13.97 6.95 -27.41
C GLY A 170 -14.25 5.66 -28.21
N LEU A 171 -14.50 4.53 -27.55
CA LEU A 171 -14.89 3.24 -28.12
C LEU A 171 -16.39 3.22 -28.47
N ASN A 172 -16.88 4.30 -29.06
CA ASN A 172 -18.13 4.31 -29.82
C ASN A 172 -17.91 3.99 -31.31
N GLN A 173 -16.76 3.41 -31.66
CA GLN A 173 -16.54 2.77 -32.96
C GLN A 173 -16.34 1.26 -32.78
N ARG A 174 -17.37 0.56 -32.28
CA ARG A 174 -17.52 -0.86 -32.63
C ARG A 174 -18.15 -0.89 -34.03
N PRO A 175 -17.51 -1.46 -35.06
CA PRO A 175 -18.18 -1.71 -36.32
C PRO A 175 -19.37 -2.62 -36.04
N ARG A 176 -20.57 -2.17 -36.40
CA ARG A 176 -21.75 -3.04 -36.44
C ARG A 176 -21.46 -4.10 -37.50
N LEU A 177 -21.34 -5.36 -37.07
CA LEU A 177 -21.49 -6.52 -37.94
C LEU A 177 -22.99 -6.74 -38.20
#